data_AF-A0A7X8VZV4-F1
#
_entry.id   AF-A0A7X8VZV4-F1
#
_cell.length_a   1.000
_cell.length_b   1.000
_cell.length_c   1.000
_cell.angle_alpha   90.00
_cell.angle_beta   90.00
_cell.angle_gamma   90.00
#
_symmetry.space_group_name_H-M   'P 1'
#
loop_
_entity.id
_entity.type
_entity.pdbx_description
1 polymer ?
#
loop_
_entity_poly.entity_id
_entity_poly.type
_entity_poly.pdbx_seq_one_letter_code
_entity_poly.pdbx_strand_id
1 'polypeptide(L)'
;MRKIIVIFLLLLSLILVSACGGPTKESEKPDINQQTEVSPATSEDANDTTIVIGRPIKFDGFEFTITELKIVATKDDKQALRITYDWANTGKDALTPLFCYVLSGIQNDVEFEGGFVSSDDVNYDIGYSKVDSGEKVSGAQDAVPFDDIDVPFRLELKEMYGEIVYSLEINDLKEYK
;
A
#
# COMPACT_ATOMS: atom_id res chain seq x y z
N MET A 1 -24.96 22.54 -43.22
CA MET A 1 -23.88 22.83 -44.19
C MET A 1 -22.75 21.84 -43.95
N ARG A 2 -22.41 21.08 -44.99
CA ARG A 2 -21.41 20.00 -45.01
C ARG A 2 -19.98 20.58 -44.97
N LYS A 3 -19.08 19.99 -44.19
CA LYS A 3 -17.69 19.80 -44.62
C LYS A 3 -17.26 18.37 -44.30
N ILE A 4 -17.09 17.65 -45.40
CA ILE A 4 -16.65 16.27 -45.56
C ILE A 4 -15.12 16.31 -45.54
N ILE A 5 -14.47 15.49 -44.72
CA ILE A 5 -13.05 15.16 -44.88
C ILE A 5 -12.98 13.64 -44.97
N VAL A 6 -12.58 13.17 -46.15
CA VAL A 6 -12.42 11.76 -46.49
C VAL A 6 -11.09 11.64 -47.24
N ILE A 7 -10.49 10.44 -47.14
CA ILE A 7 -9.47 9.80 -48.00
C ILE A 7 -8.03 10.29 -47.72
N PHE A 8 -7.04 9.46 -47.36
CA PHE A 8 -6.60 8.25 -48.06
C PHE A 8 -5.92 7.18 -47.18
N LEU A 9 -6.36 5.93 -47.39
CA LEU A 9 -5.70 4.66 -47.10
C LEU A 9 -4.60 4.38 -48.15
N LEU A 10 -3.46 3.81 -47.74
CA LEU A 10 -2.56 2.96 -48.54
C LEU A 10 -1.58 2.25 -47.58
N LEU A 11 -1.85 1.02 -47.12
CA LEU A 11 -1.62 -0.30 -47.73
C LEU A 11 -0.13 -0.73 -47.85
N LEU A 12 0.16 -1.78 -47.07
CA LEU A 12 0.95 -2.99 -47.38
C LEU A 12 2.48 -2.93 -47.59
N SER A 13 3.21 -3.65 -46.72
CA SER A 13 4.22 -4.67 -47.09
C SER A 13 4.64 -5.44 -45.80
N LEU A 14 4.11 -6.64 -45.59
CA LEU A 14 4.72 -7.96 -45.90
C LEU A 14 6.03 -8.29 -45.15
N ILE A 15 5.85 -9.01 -44.04
CA ILE A 15 6.50 -10.27 -43.61
C ILE A 15 7.82 -10.65 -44.29
N LEU A 16 8.87 -10.83 -43.48
CA LEU A 16 9.91 -11.84 -43.72
C LEU A 16 10.11 -12.70 -42.47
N VAL A 17 9.59 -13.93 -42.55
CA VAL A 17 9.96 -15.07 -41.71
C VAL A 17 11.38 -15.48 -42.10
N SER A 18 12.28 -15.60 -41.11
CA SER A 18 13.55 -16.32 -41.28
C SER A 18 13.44 -17.62 -40.48
N ALA A 19 13.21 -18.71 -41.20
CA ALA A 19 13.29 -20.07 -40.69
C ALA A 19 14.64 -20.71 -41.08
N CYS A 20 15.04 -21.70 -40.26
CA CYS A 20 15.94 -22.84 -40.52
C CYS A 20 17.46 -22.75 -40.31
N GLY A 21 17.93 -23.65 -39.44
CA GLY A 21 19.13 -24.49 -39.61
C GLY A 21 20.10 -24.44 -38.42
N GLY A 22 20.32 -25.49 -37.61
CA GLY A 22 19.98 -26.90 -37.71
C GLY A 22 20.33 -27.67 -36.40
N PRO A 23 20.14 -29.00 -36.36
CA PRO A 23 20.07 -29.80 -35.13
C PRO A 23 21.42 -30.40 -34.73
N THR A 24 21.69 -30.57 -33.43
CA THR A 24 22.73 -31.52 -32.98
C THR A 24 22.41 -32.10 -31.59
N LYS A 25 21.98 -33.39 -31.63
CA LYS A 25 22.23 -34.50 -30.68
C LYS A 25 21.75 -34.40 -29.23
N GLU A 26 20.59 -35.00 -29.04
CA GLU A 26 20.26 -36.06 -28.08
C GLU A 26 21.44 -36.69 -27.29
N SER A 27 21.32 -36.66 -25.96
CA SER A 27 21.78 -37.69 -25.03
C SER A 27 20.78 -37.80 -23.88
N GLU A 28 19.83 -38.73 -24.03
CA GLU A 28 19.24 -39.52 -22.94
C GLU A 28 20.40 -40.29 -22.22
N LYS A 29 20.43 -40.58 -20.91
CA LYS A 29 19.41 -40.76 -19.86
C LYS A 29 20.10 -40.90 -18.46
N PRO A 30 19.41 -41.24 -17.34
CA PRO A 30 19.18 -40.40 -16.16
C PRO A 30 19.92 -40.87 -14.89
N ASP A 31 19.89 -40.07 -13.80
CA ASP A 31 19.46 -40.60 -12.50
C ASP A 31 18.97 -39.49 -11.56
N ILE A 32 18.01 -39.88 -10.75
CA ILE A 32 17.11 -39.13 -9.90
C ILE A 32 17.75 -38.93 -8.54
N ASN A 33 17.78 -37.69 -8.03
CA ASN A 33 17.31 -37.43 -6.66
C ASN A 33 17.09 -35.92 -6.45
N GLN A 34 15.83 -35.54 -6.68
CA GLN A 34 15.24 -34.28 -6.29
C GLN A 34 15.01 -34.28 -4.78
N GLN A 35 15.58 -33.29 -4.09
CA GLN A 35 14.91 -32.69 -2.93
C GLN A 35 15.28 -31.20 -2.91
N THR A 36 14.77 -30.47 -3.90
CA THR A 36 14.65 -29.03 -3.79
C THR A 36 13.39 -28.77 -2.98
N GLU A 37 13.59 -28.41 -1.72
CA GLU A 37 12.55 -27.91 -0.84
C GLU A 37 12.00 -26.62 -1.45
N VAL A 38 10.94 -26.77 -2.24
CA VAL A 38 10.13 -25.66 -2.74
C VAL A 38 9.41 -25.11 -1.51
N SER A 39 10.05 -24.14 -0.85
CA SER A 39 9.35 -23.23 0.04
C SER A 39 8.16 -22.66 -0.74
N PRO A 40 6.92 -22.76 -0.24
CA PRO A 40 5.78 -22.21 -0.94
C PRO A 40 6.02 -20.70 -1.03
N ALA A 41 6.21 -20.21 -2.25
CA ALA A 41 5.96 -18.82 -2.54
C ALA A 41 4.51 -18.57 -2.13
N THR A 42 4.32 -17.93 -0.99
CA THR A 42 3.05 -17.33 -0.60
C THR A 42 2.65 -16.46 -1.78
N SER A 43 1.66 -16.91 -2.54
CA SER A 43 0.95 -16.05 -3.47
C SER A 43 0.35 -14.94 -2.60
N GLU A 44 0.93 -13.74 -2.66
CA GLU A 44 0.23 -12.53 -2.23
C GLU A 44 -1.06 -12.50 -3.06
N ASP A 45 -2.19 -12.85 -2.44
CA ASP A 45 -3.50 -12.73 -3.05
C ASP A 45 -3.69 -11.25 -3.40
N ALA A 46 -3.64 -10.92 -4.70
CA ALA A 46 -3.71 -9.56 -5.20
C ALA A 46 -5.05 -8.84 -4.92
N ASN A 47 -5.96 -9.50 -4.18
CA ASN A 47 -7.27 -8.99 -3.75
C ASN A 47 -7.43 -8.94 -2.23
N ASP A 48 -6.41 -9.29 -1.43
CA ASP A 48 -6.50 -9.14 0.02
C ASP A 48 -6.23 -7.68 0.41
N THR A 49 -7.30 -6.98 0.79
CA THR A 49 -7.23 -5.61 1.28
C THR A 49 -7.15 -5.56 2.82
N THR A 50 -6.77 -6.66 3.46
CA THR A 50 -6.57 -6.67 4.91
C THR A 50 -5.22 -6.04 5.27
N ILE A 51 -5.24 -5.08 6.19
CA ILE A 51 -4.03 -4.55 6.81
C ILE A 51 -3.49 -5.60 7.78
N VAL A 52 -2.23 -5.98 7.60
CA VAL A 52 -1.50 -6.85 8.54
C VAL A 52 -0.33 -6.06 9.11
N ILE A 53 -0.32 -5.84 10.43
CA ILE A 53 0.75 -5.12 11.12
C ILE A 53 2.11 -5.75 10.82
N GLY A 54 3.08 -4.92 10.48
CA GLY A 54 4.45 -5.31 10.10
C GLY A 54 4.59 -5.83 8.68
N ARG A 55 3.52 -5.86 7.86
CA ARG A 55 3.60 -6.19 6.43
C ARG A 55 3.42 -4.95 5.56
N PRO A 56 4.20 -4.81 4.47
CA PRO A 56 4.07 -3.69 3.56
C PRO A 56 2.80 -3.78 2.72
N ILE A 57 2.14 -2.64 2.58
CA ILE A 57 1.06 -2.40 1.65
C ILE A 57 1.64 -1.59 0.49
N LYS A 58 1.43 -2.06 -0.73
CA LYS A 58 1.99 -1.46 -1.95
C LYS A 58 0.95 -0.58 -2.62
N PHE A 59 1.30 0.68 -2.84
CA PHE A 59 0.54 1.66 -3.63
C PHE A 59 1.31 2.04 -4.89
N ASP A 60 0.70 2.84 -5.78
CA ASP A 60 1.45 3.39 -6.90
C ASP A 60 2.43 4.46 -6.38
N GLY A 61 3.73 4.18 -6.49
CA GLY A 61 4.79 5.10 -6.10
C GLY A 61 5.20 5.11 -4.62
N PHE A 62 4.56 4.32 -3.74
CA PHE A 62 5.06 4.13 -2.39
C PHE A 62 4.67 2.79 -1.74
N GLU A 63 5.38 2.43 -0.67
CA GLU A 63 4.99 1.35 0.25
C GLU A 63 4.73 1.91 1.64
N PHE A 64 3.72 1.38 2.32
CA PHE A 64 3.29 1.78 3.66
C PHE A 64 3.24 0.56 4.58
N THR A 65 3.91 0.60 5.73
CA THR A 65 3.91 -0.50 6.70
C THR A 65 3.54 0.04 8.07
N ILE A 66 2.37 -0.33 8.60
CA ILE A 66 2.05 -0.04 10.00
C ILE A 66 2.92 -0.93 10.88
N THR A 67 3.68 -0.33 11.80
CA THR A 67 4.62 -1.03 12.69
C THR A 67 4.12 -1.08 14.13
N GLU A 68 3.34 -0.10 14.57
CA GLU A 68 2.80 -0.03 15.93
C GLU A 68 1.46 0.73 15.95
N LEU A 69 0.57 0.28 16.81
CA LEU A 69 -0.66 0.99 17.18
C LEU A 69 -0.63 1.30 18.67
N LYS A 70 -1.06 2.50 19.06
CA LYS A 70 -1.10 2.92 20.48
C LYS A 70 -2.21 3.92 20.74
N ILE A 71 -2.94 3.80 21.84
CA ILE A 71 -3.88 4.81 22.31
C ILE A 71 -3.10 5.96 22.94
N VAL A 72 -3.44 7.18 22.52
CA VAL A 72 -2.87 8.42 23.05
C VAL A 72 -3.98 9.36 23.51
N ALA A 73 -3.65 10.22 24.47
CA ALA A 73 -4.54 11.30 24.89
C ALA A 73 -4.39 12.49 23.93
N THR A 74 -5.49 13.18 23.65
CA THR A 74 -5.51 14.44 22.90
C THR A 74 -5.69 15.62 23.86
N LYS A 75 -5.37 16.84 23.41
CA LYS A 75 -5.46 18.06 24.22
C LYS A 75 -6.88 18.49 24.55
N ASP A 76 -7.89 17.91 23.90
CA ASP A 76 -9.31 18.13 24.16
C ASP A 76 -9.93 17.03 25.06
N ASP A 77 -9.10 16.35 25.87
CA ASP A 77 -9.50 15.27 26.79
C ASP A 77 -10.18 14.08 26.08
N LYS A 78 -9.92 13.90 24.79
CA LYS A 78 -10.33 12.74 24.01
C LYS A 78 -9.15 11.78 23.83
N GLN A 79 -9.39 10.73 23.05
CA GLN A 79 -8.39 9.74 22.71
C GLN A 79 -8.29 9.60 21.20
N ALA A 80 -7.12 9.17 20.75
CA ALA A 80 -6.87 8.79 19.38
C ALA A 80 -6.05 7.51 19.33
N LEU A 81 -6.21 6.75 18.25
CA LEU A 81 -5.31 5.66 17.90
C LEU A 81 -4.13 6.29 17.14
N ARG A 82 -2.95 6.32 17.74
CA ARG A 82 -1.70 6.65 17.07
C ARG A 82 -1.25 5.45 16.24
N ILE A 83 -0.92 5.72 15.00
CA ILE A 83 -0.38 4.76 14.03
C ILE A 83 1.07 5.13 13.79
N THR A 84 2.00 4.25 14.14
CA THR A 84 3.40 4.38 13.74
C THR A 84 3.62 3.53 12.51
N TYR A 85 4.32 4.09 11.53
CA TYR A 85 4.54 3.43 10.25
C TYR A 85 5.92 3.71 9.67
N ASP A 86 6.36 2.76 8.87
CA ASP A 86 7.48 2.89 7.96
C ASP A 86 6.95 3.14 6.56
N TRP A 87 7.65 4.00 5.81
CA TRP A 87 7.22 4.46 4.50
C TRP A 87 8.39 4.49 3.52
N ALA A 88 8.18 4.05 2.29
CA ALA A 88 9.20 4.01 1.25
C ALA A 88 8.70 4.67 -0.04
N ASN A 89 9.51 5.55 -0.62
CA ASN A 89 9.24 6.11 -1.94
C ASN A 89 9.69 5.13 -3.02
N THR A 90 8.75 4.45 -3.67
CA THR A 90 9.04 3.55 -4.80
C THR A 90 8.79 4.21 -6.15
N GLY A 91 8.31 5.44 -6.14
CA GLY A 91 8.06 6.27 -7.31
C GLY A 91 9.34 6.95 -7.84
N LYS A 92 9.15 7.84 -8.82
CA LYS A 92 10.25 8.56 -9.49
C LYS A 92 10.49 9.97 -8.94
N ASP A 93 9.44 10.58 -8.41
CA ASP A 93 9.47 11.93 -7.88
C ASP A 93 9.64 11.89 -6.36
N ALA A 94 10.19 12.96 -5.80
CA ALA A 94 10.24 13.11 -4.35
C ALA A 94 8.83 13.42 -3.80
N LEU A 95 8.44 12.75 -2.72
CA LEU A 95 7.10 12.80 -2.13
C LEU A 95 7.16 13.20 -0.66
N THR A 96 6.02 13.61 -0.10
CA THR A 96 5.86 13.85 1.34
C THR A 96 4.82 12.85 1.86
N PRO A 97 5.19 11.91 2.75
CA PRO A 97 4.34 10.78 3.14
C PRO A 97 2.91 11.16 3.55
N LEU A 98 2.75 12.16 4.43
CA LEU A 98 1.42 12.60 4.92
C LEU A 98 0.50 13.17 3.83
N PHE A 99 1.01 13.43 2.63
CA PHE A 99 0.21 13.87 1.48
C PHE A 99 -0.07 12.75 0.47
N CYS A 100 0.35 11.52 0.73
CA CYS A 100 0.18 10.39 -0.19
C CYS A 100 -1.01 9.49 0.16
N TYR A 101 -1.51 9.53 1.40
CA TYR A 101 -2.52 8.60 1.90
C TYR A 101 -3.56 9.31 2.76
N VAL A 102 -4.64 8.58 3.08
CA VAL A 102 -5.63 8.93 4.10
C VAL A 102 -5.80 7.73 5.02
N LEU A 103 -5.68 7.96 6.33
CA LEU A 103 -6.12 7.02 7.36
C LEU A 103 -7.47 7.48 7.89
N SER A 104 -8.39 6.55 8.10
CA SER A 104 -9.67 6.84 8.77
C SER A 104 -10.07 5.71 9.71
N GLY A 105 -10.99 6.01 10.59
CA GLY A 105 -11.51 5.12 11.61
C GLY A 105 -13.02 5.02 11.49
N ILE A 106 -13.59 3.83 11.66
CA ILE A 106 -15.04 3.66 11.63
C ILE A 106 -15.51 2.99 12.92
N GLN A 107 -16.47 3.61 13.59
CA GLN A 107 -17.23 3.03 14.70
C GLN A 107 -18.71 3.31 14.50
N ASN A 108 -19.57 2.30 14.65
CA ASN A 108 -21.02 2.46 14.53
C ASN A 108 -21.46 3.23 13.27
N ASP A 109 -20.84 2.92 12.12
CA ASP A 109 -21.05 3.58 10.83
C ASP A 109 -20.69 5.09 10.77
N VAL A 110 -20.00 5.60 11.79
CA VAL A 110 -19.43 6.96 11.82
C VAL A 110 -17.96 6.89 11.43
N GLU A 111 -17.58 7.69 10.43
CA GLU A 111 -16.19 7.84 9.98
C GLU A 111 -15.49 8.99 10.73
N PHE A 112 -14.26 8.71 11.16
CA PHE A 112 -13.33 9.62 11.79
C PHE A 112 -12.12 9.74 10.88
N GLU A 113 -11.94 10.90 10.24
CA GLU A 113 -10.74 11.13 9.42
C GLU A 113 -9.51 11.27 10.33
N GLY A 114 -8.42 10.62 9.95
CA GLY A 114 -7.12 10.78 10.57
C GLY A 114 -6.46 12.11 10.21
N GLY A 115 -5.30 12.34 10.80
CA GLY A 115 -4.53 13.55 10.60
C GLY A 115 -4.77 14.61 11.68
N PHE A 116 -3.68 15.29 12.04
CA PHE A 116 -3.64 16.47 12.92
C PHE A 116 -4.50 16.41 14.20
N VAL A 117 -4.47 15.29 14.92
CA VAL A 117 -4.95 15.30 16.31
C VAL A 117 -3.97 16.11 17.15
N SER A 118 -4.48 16.99 18.00
CA SER A 118 -3.61 17.74 18.91
C SER A 118 -3.23 16.83 20.08
N SER A 119 -2.04 16.26 20.06
CA SER A 119 -1.50 15.39 21.11
C SER A 119 0.01 15.62 21.26
N ASP A 120 0.52 15.54 22.49
CA ASP A 120 1.97 15.60 22.74
C ASP A 120 2.65 14.23 22.48
N ASP A 121 1.87 13.16 22.28
CA ASP A 121 2.34 11.80 22.05
C ASP A 121 2.40 11.40 20.56
N VAL A 122 2.08 12.34 19.66
CA VAL A 122 2.08 12.14 18.20
C VAL A 122 3.03 13.13 17.54
N ASN A 123 4.03 12.62 16.82
CA ASN A 123 5.03 13.40 16.09
C ASN A 123 4.84 13.26 14.57
N TYR A 124 4.31 14.31 13.95
CA TYR A 124 4.08 14.36 12.51
C TYR A 124 5.30 14.78 11.69
N ASP A 125 6.40 15.25 12.31
CA ASP A 125 7.52 15.87 11.60
C ASP A 125 8.16 14.93 10.57
N ILE A 126 8.26 13.64 10.90
CA ILE A 126 8.82 12.64 9.99
C ILE A 126 7.90 12.46 8.76
N GLY A 127 6.58 12.43 8.97
CA GLY A 127 5.59 12.33 7.89
C GLY A 127 5.54 13.58 7.00
N TYR A 128 5.98 14.74 7.50
CA TYR A 128 6.12 15.99 6.73
C TYR A 128 7.44 16.12 5.97
N SER A 129 8.40 15.24 6.23
CA SER A 129 9.66 15.28 5.52
C SER A 129 9.47 14.99 4.03
N LYS A 130 10.28 15.65 3.19
CA LYS A 130 10.37 15.31 1.77
C LYS A 130 11.29 14.12 1.63
N VAL A 131 10.81 13.06 0.98
CA VAL A 131 11.52 11.79 0.78
C VAL A 131 11.78 11.60 -0.70
N ASP A 132 13.06 11.54 -1.07
CA ASP A 132 13.47 11.36 -2.46
C ASP A 132 13.15 9.94 -2.97
N SER A 133 13.14 9.78 -4.29
CA SER A 133 12.90 8.48 -4.95
C SER A 133 13.88 7.42 -4.46
N GLY A 134 13.37 6.25 -4.08
CA GLY A 134 14.16 5.11 -3.58
C GLY A 134 14.49 5.18 -2.08
N GLU A 135 14.25 6.30 -1.41
CA GLU A 135 14.53 6.48 0.01
C GLU A 135 13.37 6.01 0.89
N LYS A 136 13.68 5.84 2.18
CA LYS A 136 12.73 5.37 3.20
C LYS A 136 12.77 6.24 4.44
N VAL A 137 11.66 6.30 5.14
CA VAL A 137 11.55 6.83 6.50
C VAL A 137 10.93 5.78 7.40
N SER A 138 11.39 5.73 8.65
CA SER A 138 10.88 4.80 9.65
C SER A 138 10.33 5.57 10.85
N GLY A 139 9.31 5.02 11.49
CA GLY A 139 8.72 5.59 12.70
C GLY A 139 7.96 6.91 12.47
N ALA A 140 7.49 7.16 11.24
CA ALA A 140 6.56 8.26 10.99
C ALA A 140 5.24 7.97 11.73
N GLN A 141 4.52 9.02 12.11
CA GLN A 141 3.31 8.88 12.90
C GLN A 141 2.13 9.63 12.30
N ASP A 142 0.97 9.03 12.49
CA ASP A 142 -0.33 9.64 12.28
C ASP A 142 -1.24 9.26 13.45
N ALA A 143 -2.43 9.84 13.50
CA ALA A 143 -3.43 9.46 14.48
C ALA A 143 -4.85 9.62 13.94
N VAL A 144 -5.71 8.71 14.37
CA VAL A 144 -7.14 8.70 14.04
C VAL A 144 -7.94 8.80 15.34
N PRO A 145 -8.81 9.81 15.50
CA PRO A 145 -9.66 9.91 16.68
C PRO A 145 -10.71 8.79 16.70
N PHE A 146 -11.21 8.48 17.89
CA PHE A 146 -12.34 7.57 18.10
C PHE A 146 -13.21 8.07 19.27
N ASP A 147 -14.46 7.63 19.34
CA ASP A 147 -15.43 8.15 20.31
C ASP A 147 -15.54 7.28 21.56
N ASP A 148 -15.60 5.95 21.38
CA ASP A 148 -15.77 5.00 22.48
C ASP A 148 -14.74 3.86 22.39
N ILE A 149 -13.95 3.71 23.44
CA ILE A 149 -12.93 2.66 23.55
C ILE A 149 -13.52 1.24 23.69
N ASP A 150 -14.77 1.13 24.10
CA ASP A 150 -15.47 -0.14 24.28
C ASP A 150 -16.15 -0.65 23.00
N VAL A 151 -16.12 0.14 21.93
CA VAL A 151 -16.74 -0.17 20.63
C VAL A 151 -15.67 -0.65 19.64
N PRO A 152 -15.92 -1.74 18.88
CA PRO A 152 -15.03 -2.17 17.81
C PRO A 152 -14.71 -1.03 16.83
N PHE A 153 -13.48 -1.01 16.36
CA PHE A 153 -12.96 0.05 15.49
C PHE A 153 -12.40 -0.57 14.22
N ARG A 154 -12.87 -0.11 13.05
CA ARG A 154 -12.24 -0.44 11.78
C ARG A 154 -11.29 0.67 11.39
N LEU A 155 -9.99 0.37 11.34
CA LEU A 155 -8.99 1.26 10.75
C LEU A 155 -9.00 1.05 9.24
N GLU A 156 -9.05 2.13 8.47
CA GLU A 156 -8.98 2.13 7.01
C GLU A 156 -7.78 2.95 6.53
N LEU A 157 -7.14 2.48 5.47
CA LEU A 157 -6.02 3.13 4.78
C LEU A 157 -6.28 3.12 3.28
N LYS A 158 -6.14 4.28 2.64
CA LYS A 158 -6.16 4.41 1.18
C LYS A 158 -5.14 5.42 0.70
N GLU A 159 -4.79 5.34 -0.57
CA GLU A 159 -4.09 6.44 -1.25
C GLU A 159 -5.01 7.68 -1.30
N MET A 160 -4.44 8.90 -1.23
CA MET A 160 -5.21 10.15 -1.09
C MET A 160 -6.31 10.33 -2.15
N TYR A 161 -6.12 9.76 -3.35
CA TYR A 161 -7.09 9.76 -4.44
C TYR A 161 -7.39 8.34 -4.97
N GLY A 162 -7.01 7.30 -4.21
CA GLY A 162 -7.23 5.91 -4.57
C GLY A 162 -8.63 5.41 -4.22
N GLU A 163 -9.08 4.39 -4.95
CA GLU A 163 -10.36 3.72 -4.70
C GLU A 163 -10.21 2.48 -3.80
N ILE A 164 -9.01 1.89 -3.74
CA ILE A 164 -8.74 0.70 -2.93
C ILE A 164 -8.55 1.11 -1.48
N VAL A 165 -9.37 0.53 -0.62
CA VAL A 165 -9.32 0.73 0.83
C VAL A 165 -8.80 -0.55 1.47
N TYR A 166 -7.69 -0.43 2.19
CA TYR A 166 -7.19 -1.47 3.07
C TYR A 166 -7.80 -1.30 4.46
N SER A 167 -8.12 -2.37 5.17
CA SER A 167 -8.72 -2.28 6.50
C SER A 167 -8.17 -3.26 7.53
N LEU A 168 -8.20 -2.84 8.80
CA LEU A 168 -7.95 -3.67 9.98
C LEU A 168 -9.14 -3.56 10.93
N GLU A 169 -9.76 -4.69 11.25
CA GLU A 169 -10.78 -4.76 12.30
C GLU A 169 -10.11 -4.90 13.67
N ILE A 170 -10.40 -3.98 14.59
CA ILE A 170 -9.92 -3.97 15.97
C ILE A 170 -11.11 -4.17 16.89
N ASN A 171 -11.25 -5.39 17.44
CA ASN A 171 -12.40 -5.74 18.28
C ASN A 171 -12.32 -5.16 19.70
N ASP A 172 -11.12 -4.93 20.22
CA ASP A 172 -10.88 -4.33 21.53
C ASP A 172 -9.73 -3.30 21.43
N LEU A 173 -10.08 -2.02 21.43
CA LEU A 173 -9.10 -0.93 21.40
C LEU A 173 -8.20 -0.92 22.66
N LYS A 174 -8.65 -1.49 23.78
CA LYS A 174 -7.87 -1.47 25.04
C LYS A 174 -6.58 -2.29 24.97
N GLU A 175 -6.45 -3.18 23.99
CA GLU A 175 -5.21 -3.91 23.73
C GLU A 175 -4.03 -2.98 23.38
N TYR A 176 -4.33 -1.73 22.98
CA TYR A 176 -3.36 -0.74 22.54
C TYR A 176 -3.11 0.38 23.56
N LYS A 177 -3.52 0.24 24.83
CA LYS A 177 -3.23 1.22 25.90
C LYS A 177 -1.77 1.26 26.32
#